data_AF-A0A255S7D9-F1
#
_entry.id   AF-A0A255S7D9-F1
#
_cell.length_a   1.000
_cell.length_b   1.000
_cell.length_c   1.000
_cell.angle_alpha   90.00
_cell.angle_beta   90.00
_cell.angle_gamma   90.00
#
_symmetry.space_group_name_H-M   'P 1'
#
loop_
_entity.id
_entity.type
_entity.pdbx_description
1 polymer ?
#
loop_
_entity_poly.entity_id
_entity_poly.type
_entity_poly.pdbx_seq_one_letter_code
_entity_poly.pdbx_strand_id
1 'polypeptide(L)' 'MNDDDFSQILERGISFKKGGGPKADDGKVKTKAKKKKYITGAHGSGSARQKAKYREQRANRHKK' A
#
# COMPACT_ATOMS: atom_id res chain seq x y z
N MET A 1 31.10 -0.07 -2.99
CA MET A 1 31.13 -0.07 -1.51
C MET A 1 32.58 -0.29 -1.17
N ASN A 2 33.20 0.75 -0.64
CA ASN A 2 34.65 0.76 -0.39
C ASN A 2 34.92 0.20 1.01
N ASP A 3 36.07 -0.43 1.22
CA ASP A 3 36.45 -1.01 2.53
C ASP A 3 36.49 0.03 3.66
N ASP A 4 36.66 1.31 3.31
CA ASP A 4 36.58 2.45 4.23
C ASP A 4 35.20 2.62 4.87
N ASP A 5 34.12 2.33 4.14
CA ASP A 5 32.75 2.42 4.66
C ASP A 5 32.50 1.34 5.72
N PHE A 6 33.01 0.12 5.49
CA PHE A 6 32.91 -0.97 6.45
C PHE A 6 33.68 -0.68 7.73
N SER A 7 34.88 -0.11 7.59
CA SER A 7 35.74 0.27 8.72
C SER A 7 35.09 1.36 9.57
N GLN A 8 34.50 2.38 8.93
CA GLN A 8 33.78 3.45 9.61
C GLN A 8 32.52 2.97 10.35
N ILE A 9 31.79 2.00 9.77
CA ILE A 9 30.62 1.37 10.39
C ILE A 9 31.03 0.56 11.63
N LEU A 10 32.18 -0.13 11.57
CA LEU A 10 32.69 -0.94 12.67
C LEU A 10 33.16 -0.08 13.85
N GLU A 11 33.81 1.05 13.58
CA GLU A 11 34.34 1.96 14.61
C GLU A 11 33.26 2.87 15.23
N ARG A 12 32.35 3.43 14.43
CA ARG A 12 31.35 4.42 14.89
C ARG A 12 29.99 3.81 15.24
N GLY A 13 29.72 2.59 14.79
CA GLY A 13 28.45 1.88 15.00
C GLY A 13 27.30 2.40 14.12
N ILE A 14 26.28 1.56 13.91
CA ILE A 14 25.08 1.90 13.12
C ILE A 14 23.98 2.42 14.07
N SER A 15 23.46 3.61 13.79
CA SER A 15 22.27 4.14 14.47
C SER A 15 20.99 3.81 13.68
N PHE A 16 20.13 2.98 14.25
CA PHE A 16 18.82 2.70 13.67
C PHE A 16 17.85 3.84 14.00
N LYS A 17 17.45 4.62 12.99
CA LYS A 17 16.35 5.57 13.16
C LYS A 17 15.06 4.78 13.42
N LYS A 18 14.30 5.20 14.44
CA LYS A 18 12.98 4.66 14.76
C LYS A 18 12.11 4.66 13.49
N GLY A 19 11.53 3.51 13.15
CA GLY A 19 10.59 3.38 12.04
C GLY A 19 9.43 4.37 12.18
N GLY A 20 8.89 4.82 11.04
CA GLY A 20 7.83 5.82 10.98
C GLY A 20 6.73 5.54 12.00
N GLY A 21 6.44 6.53 12.84
CA GLY A 21 5.47 6.41 13.93
C GLY A 21 4.07 6.00 13.46
N PRO A 22 3.17 5.67 14.41
CA PRO A 22 1.81 5.26 14.09
C PRO A 22 1.18 6.27 13.13
N LYS A 23 0.63 5.77 12.02
CA LYS A 23 -0.12 6.58 11.05
C LYS A 23 -1.20 7.33 11.82
N ALA A 24 -1.27 8.65 11.63
CA ALA A 24 -2.31 9.48 12.23
C ALA A 24 -3.68 8.85 11.96
N ASP A 25 -4.41 8.52 13.03
CA ASP A 25 -5.76 8.02 12.89
C ASP A 25 -6.63 9.18 12.42
N ASP A 26 -7.18 9.03 11.23
CA ASP A 26 -7.87 10.07 10.49
C ASP A 26 -9.27 10.40 11.09
N GLY A 27 -9.55 9.97 12.33
CA GLY A 27 -10.81 10.15 13.07
C GLY A 27 -12.05 9.50 12.42
N LYS A 28 -11.87 8.88 11.25
CA LYS A 28 -12.94 8.32 10.44
C LYS A 28 -13.37 6.99 11.05
N VAL A 29 -14.57 6.94 11.64
CA VAL A 29 -15.22 5.69 12.06
C VAL A 29 -15.42 4.81 10.83
N LYS A 30 -14.53 3.83 10.63
CA LYS A 30 -14.57 2.88 9.51
C LYS A 30 -15.55 1.74 9.83
N THR A 31 -16.85 2.06 9.93
CA THR A 31 -17.89 1.03 10.11
C THR A 31 -17.86 0.03 8.96
N LYS A 32 -18.33 -1.21 9.20
CA LYS A 32 -18.45 -2.24 8.14
C LYS A 32 -19.24 -1.70 6.94
N ALA A 33 -20.30 -0.92 7.20
CA ALA A 33 -21.11 -0.26 6.17
C ALA A 33 -20.31 0.77 5.35
N LYS A 34 -19.56 1.69 5.99
CA LYS A 34 -18.72 2.67 5.26
C LYS A 34 -17.61 1.97 4.47
N LYS A 35 -16.95 0.95 5.03
CA LYS A 35 -15.95 0.13 4.32
C LYS A 35 -16.56 -0.56 3.10
N LYS A 36 -17.75 -1.14 3.22
CA LYS A 36 -18.47 -1.78 2.11
C LYS A 36 -18.76 -0.78 0.98
N LYS A 37 -19.22 0.44 1.32
CA LYS A 37 -19.46 1.54 0.36
C LYS A 37 -18.19 1.92 -0.42
N TYR A 38 -17.03 2.01 0.23
CA TYR A 38 -15.74 2.25 -0.46
C TYR A 38 -15.32 1.10 -1.38
N ILE A 39 -15.58 -0.16 -0.98
CA ILE A 39 -15.20 -1.37 -1.73
C ILE A 39 -16.10 -1.58 -2.96
N THR A 40 -17.40 -1.32 -2.84
CA THR A 40 -18.34 -1.49 -3.96
C THR A 40 -18.37 -0.25 -4.86
N GLY A 41 -18.07 0.93 -4.29
CA GLY A 41 -18.11 2.21 -5.00
C GLY A 41 -19.54 2.60 -5.43
N ALA A 42 -19.73 3.88 -5.74
CA ALA A 42 -20.91 4.31 -6.50
C ALA A 42 -20.71 3.93 -7.99
N HIS A 43 -21.79 3.82 -8.76
CA HIS A 43 -21.70 3.58 -10.20
C HIS A 43 -20.87 4.69 -10.86
N GLY A 44 -19.95 4.35 -11.76
CA GLY A 44 -19.04 5.30 -12.40
C GLY A 44 -17.88 5.84 -11.54
N SER A 45 -17.80 5.50 -10.25
CA SER A 45 -16.66 5.89 -9.40
C SER A 45 -15.34 5.24 -9.82
N GLY A 46 -14.20 5.80 -9.39
CA GLY A 46 -12.86 5.25 -9.68
C GLY A 46 -12.71 3.77 -9.29
N SER A 47 -13.25 3.38 -8.13
CA SER A 47 -13.30 1.99 -7.68
C SER A 47 -14.11 1.09 -8.60
N ALA A 48 -15.21 1.58 -9.18
CA ALA A 48 -16.04 0.82 -10.12
C ALA A 48 -15.32 0.56 -11.45
N ARG A 49 -14.61 1.57 -11.97
CA ARG A 49 -13.77 1.44 -13.18
C ARG A 49 -12.65 0.43 -12.96
N GLN A 50 -11.99 0.46 -11.81
CA GLN A 50 -10.93 -0.48 -11.49
C GLN A 50 -11.44 -1.93 -11.39
N LYS A 51 -12.64 -2.15 -10.82
CA LYS A 51 -13.27 -3.47 -10.83
C LYS A 51 -13.67 -3.94 -12.23
N ALA A 52 -14.09 -3.06 -13.12
CA ALA A 52 -14.37 -3.41 -14.51
C ALA A 52 -13.11 -3.93 -15.22
N LYS A 53 -11.98 -3.23 -15.06
CA LYS A 53 -10.68 -3.64 -15.59
C LYS A 53 -10.27 -5.06 -15.15
N TYR A 54 -10.38 -5.38 -13.85
CA TYR A 54 -10.04 -6.72 -13.36
C TYR A 54 -10.98 -7.82 -13.87
N ARG A 55 -12.26 -7.51 -14.11
CA ARG A 55 -13.20 -8.46 -14.72
C ARG A 55 -12.80 -8.82 -16.16
N GLU A 56 -12.45 -7.81 -16.94
CA GLU A 56 -11.98 -7.98 -18.32
C GLU A 56 -10.68 -8.80 -18.37
N GLN A 57 -9.69 -8.46 -17.54
CA GLN A 57 -8.46 -9.23 -17.43
C GLN A 57 -8.73 -10.70 -17.06
N ARG A 58 -9.61 -10.95 -16.10
CA ARG A 58 -9.98 -12.30 -15.67
C ARG A 58 -10.60 -13.12 -16.80
N ALA A 59 -11.47 -12.49 -17.61
CA ALA A 59 -12.08 -13.13 -18.77
C ALA A 59 -11.05 -13.45 -19.86
N ASN A 60 -10.06 -12.58 -20.05
CA ASN A 60 -9.02 -12.76 -21.06
C ASN A 60 -7.92 -13.75 -20.64
N ARG A 61 -7.87 -14.22 -19.38
CA ARG A 61 -6.89 -15.23 -18.92
C ARG A 61 -6.97 -16.55 -19.68
N HIS A 62 -8.15 -16.92 -20.14
CA HIS A 62 -8.40 -18.17 -20.85
C HIS A 62 -8.30 -18.01 -22.37
N LYS A 63 -8.03 -16.80 -22.86
CA LYS A 63 -7.91 -16.49 -24.29
C LYS A 63 -6.45 -16.42 -24.76
N LYS A 64 -5.50 -16.79 -23.90
CA LYS A 64 -4.06 -16.81 -24.19
C LYS A 64 -3.58 -18.25 -24.33
#